data_AF-A0A257RE84-F1
#
_entry.id   AF-A0A257RE84-F1
#
_cell.length_a   1.000
_cell.length_b   1.000
_cell.length_c   1.000
_cell.angle_alpha   90.00
_cell.angle_beta   90.00
_cell.angle_gamma   90.00
#
_symmetry.space_group_name_H-M   'P 1'
#
loop_
_entity.id
_entity.type
_entity.pdbx_description
1 polymer ?
#
loop_
_entity_poly.entity_id
_entity_poly.type
_entity_poly.pdbx_seq_one_letter_code
_entity_poly.pdbx_strand_id
1 'polypeptide(L)'
;MNIGDVIVFTSPGAVATVCGDTVPDLVKRVVALPGDTIASIGNRIYVNDQLLKEEWTHNEPLGRPIPTTVVPKGDYYVLGDNHPNSCDSRYWGFVPRSAIIGKVFVRYWPLSRIGWL
;
A
#
# COMPACT_ATOMS: atom_id res chain seq x y z
N MET A 1 -1.50 -7.54 -11.30
CA MET A 1 -1.05 -6.45 -10.44
C MET A 1 0.35 -6.77 -10.01
N ASN A 2 1.22 -5.77 -10.00
CA ASN A 2 2.62 -5.92 -9.69
C ASN A 2 2.98 -5.11 -8.44
N ILE A 3 4.07 -5.50 -7.78
CA ILE A 3 4.71 -4.67 -6.77
C ILE A 3 5.05 -3.32 -7.40
N GLY A 4 4.76 -2.24 -6.70
CA GLY A 4 4.93 -0.87 -7.17
C GLY A 4 3.69 -0.28 -7.85
N ASP A 5 2.67 -1.07 -8.20
CA ASP A 5 1.43 -0.53 -8.77
C ASP A 5 0.71 0.38 -7.78
N VAL A 6 0.29 1.57 -8.21
CA VAL A 6 -0.62 2.43 -7.45
C VAL A 6 -2.05 2.05 -7.82
N ILE A 7 -2.90 1.83 -6.83
CA ILE A 7 -4.28 1.41 -7.03
C ILE A 7 -5.27 2.29 -6.30
N VAL A 8 -6.47 2.35 -6.85
CA VAL A 8 -7.67 2.84 -6.19
C VAL A 8 -8.52 1.65 -5.76
N PHE A 9 -8.98 1.65 -4.52
CA PHE A 9 -9.81 0.60 -3.97
C PHE A 9 -10.81 1.16 -2.96
N THR A 10 -11.93 0.47 -2.80
CA THR A 10 -12.94 0.82 -1.80
C THR A 10 -12.36 0.71 -0.41
N SER A 11 -12.56 1.77 0.38
CA SER A 11 -12.04 1.91 1.73
C SER A 11 -12.53 0.78 2.64
N PRO A 12 -11.64 0.03 3.31
CA PRO A 12 -12.05 -0.98 4.28
C PRO A 12 -12.84 -0.38 5.43
N GLY A 13 -13.88 -1.08 5.91
CA GLY A 13 -14.72 -0.57 7.00
C GLY A 13 -13.95 -0.22 8.29
N ALA A 14 -12.81 -0.88 8.53
CA ALA A 14 -11.92 -0.60 9.66
C ALA A 14 -11.29 0.80 9.62
N VAL A 15 -11.22 1.46 8.45
CA VAL A 15 -10.62 2.80 8.30
C VAL A 15 -11.34 3.84 9.17
N ALA A 16 -12.67 3.79 9.27
CA ALA A 16 -13.44 4.71 10.10
C ALA A 16 -13.06 4.63 11.58
N THR A 17 -12.85 3.42 12.09
CA THR A 17 -12.52 3.19 13.50
C THR A 17 -11.02 3.34 13.80
N VAL A 18 -10.15 2.94 12.88
CA VAL A 18 -8.70 2.88 13.12
C VAL A 18 -7.99 4.17 12.69
N CYS A 19 -8.47 4.80 11.62
CA CYS A 19 -7.89 6.01 11.04
C CYS A 19 -8.74 7.26 11.33
N GLY A 20 -9.98 7.11 11.80
CA GLY A 20 -10.89 8.24 12.03
C GLY A 20 -11.39 8.89 10.74
N ASP A 21 -11.41 8.15 9.62
CA ASP A 21 -11.74 8.68 8.29
C ASP A 21 -12.84 7.85 7.61
N THR A 22 -13.72 8.52 6.86
CA THR A 22 -14.89 7.92 6.19
C THR A 22 -14.86 8.09 4.68
N VAL A 23 -13.67 8.31 4.09
CA VAL A 23 -13.50 8.33 2.64
C VAL A 23 -13.99 7.02 1.99
N PRO A 24 -14.71 7.10 0.85
CA PRO A 24 -15.25 5.92 0.19
C PRO A 24 -14.17 5.08 -0.49
N ASP A 25 -13.14 5.73 -1.03
CA ASP A 25 -12.05 5.10 -1.77
C ASP A 25 -10.70 5.62 -1.30
N LEU A 26 -9.69 4.75 -1.39
CA LEU A 26 -8.31 5.06 -1.04
C LEU A 26 -7.37 4.81 -2.21
N VAL A 27 -6.25 5.54 -2.21
CA VAL A 27 -5.16 5.34 -3.17
C VAL A 27 -3.90 4.95 -2.40
N LYS A 28 -3.35 3.78 -2.72
CA LYS A 28 -2.12 3.24 -2.11
C LYS A 28 -1.31 2.46 -3.13
N ARG A 29 -0.05 2.19 -2.81
CA ARG A 29 0.88 1.40 -3.61
C ARG A 29 0.94 -0.04 -3.12
N VAL A 30 0.92 -0.98 -4.05
CA VAL A 30 1.07 -2.41 -3.76
C VAL A 30 2.53 -2.71 -3.43
N VAL A 31 2.77 -3.31 -2.26
CA VAL A 31 4.11 -3.69 -1.81
C VAL A 31 4.30 -5.21 -1.67
N ALA A 32 3.20 -5.98 -1.56
CA ALA A 32 3.24 -7.45 -1.64
C ALA A 32 1.98 -8.01 -2.30
N LEU A 33 2.14 -9.15 -2.98
CA LEU A 33 1.14 -9.84 -3.80
C LEU A 33 0.53 -11.05 -3.07
N PRO A 34 -0.57 -11.63 -3.59
CA PRO A 34 -1.16 -12.84 -3.02
C PRO A 34 -0.14 -13.97 -2.86
N GLY A 35 -0.03 -14.51 -1.64
CA GLY A 35 0.89 -15.60 -1.32
C GLY A 35 2.30 -15.16 -0.91
N ASP A 36 2.65 -13.88 -1.04
CA ASP A 36 3.93 -13.36 -0.56
C ASP A 36 3.98 -13.37 0.97
N THR A 37 5.18 -13.58 1.51
CA THR A 37 5.48 -13.25 2.90
C THR A 37 6.02 -11.84 2.96
N ILE A 38 5.48 -10.99 3.84
CA ILE A 38 5.98 -9.62 4.07
C ILE A 38 6.36 -9.43 5.54
N ALA A 39 7.46 -8.71 5.79
CA ALA A 39 7.91 -8.30 7.11
C ALA A 39 8.71 -6.99 7.02
N SER A 40 8.94 -6.33 8.16
CA SER A 40 9.90 -5.22 8.24
C SER A 40 10.95 -5.43 9.32
N ILE A 41 12.18 -4.97 9.06
CA ILE A 41 13.24 -4.85 10.07
C ILE A 41 13.72 -3.40 10.09
N GLY A 42 13.39 -2.67 11.16
CA GLY A 42 13.52 -1.22 11.20
C GLY A 42 12.64 -0.58 10.12
N ASN A 43 13.25 0.24 9.25
CA ASN A 43 12.55 0.87 8.13
C ASN A 43 12.55 0.04 6.84
N ARG A 44 13.27 -1.09 6.81
CA ARG A 44 13.39 -1.91 5.59
C ARG A 44 12.27 -2.93 5.52
N ILE A 45 11.61 -3.00 4.36
CA ILE A 45 10.56 -3.97 4.05
C ILE A 45 11.19 -5.16 3.32
N TYR A 46 10.79 -6.36 3.68
CA TYR A 46 11.21 -7.59 3.02
C TYR A 46 9.98 -8.33 2.49
N VAL A 47 10.08 -8.82 1.26
CA VAL A 47 9.05 -9.63 0.60
C VAL A 47 9.70 -10.93 0.18
N ASN A 48 9.17 -12.07 0.65
CA ASN A 48 9.76 -13.40 0.48
C ASN A 48 11.24 -13.43 0.87
N ASP A 49 11.55 -12.86 2.05
CA ASP A 49 12.90 -12.71 2.61
C ASP A 49 13.89 -11.84 1.79
N GLN A 50 13.43 -11.23 0.70
CA GLN A 50 14.23 -10.31 -0.10
C GLN A 50 13.90 -8.87 0.24
N LEU A 51 14.92 -8.03 0.38
CA LEU A 51 14.74 -6.59 0.56
C LEU A 51 13.91 -6.03 -0.60
N LEU A 52 12.78 -5.38 -0.28
CA LEU A 52 11.93 -4.74 -1.26
C LEU A 52 12.72 -3.60 -1.92
N LYS A 53 12.98 -3.73 -3.22
CA LYS A 53 13.63 -2.68 -4.00
C LYS A 53 12.59 -1.66 -4.43
N GLU A 54 12.45 -0.60 -3.64
CA GLU A 54 11.52 0.50 -3.93
C GLU A 54 12.11 1.41 -5.00
N GLU A 55 11.68 1.24 -6.25
CA GLU A 55 12.06 2.10 -7.39
C GLU A 55 11.24 3.41 -7.45
N TRP A 56 10.42 3.68 -6.44
CA TRP A 56 9.56 4.86 -6.33
C TRP A 56 10.01 5.77 -5.19
N THR A 57 9.71 7.06 -5.32
CA THR A 57 9.94 8.03 -4.25
C THR A 57 8.97 7.81 -3.11
N HIS A 58 9.49 7.64 -1.89
CA HIS A 58 8.74 7.55 -0.65
C HIS A 58 9.49 8.29 0.46
N ASN A 59 8.80 8.52 1.58
CA ASN A 59 9.35 9.16 2.76
C ASN A 59 9.61 8.14 3.86
N GLU A 60 10.77 8.23 4.49
CA GLU A 60 11.09 7.52 5.72
C GLU A 60 10.79 8.40 6.95
N PRO A 61 10.52 7.82 8.13
CA PRO A 61 10.59 6.40 8.50
C PRO A 61 9.30 5.58 8.23
N LEU A 62 9.42 4.25 8.11
CA LEU A 62 8.30 3.30 8.00
C LEU A 62 7.31 3.38 9.17
N GLY A 63 7.69 3.90 10.34
CA GLY A 63 6.76 4.03 11.47
C GLY A 63 6.35 2.67 12.04
N ARG A 64 5.06 2.30 11.94
CA ARG A 64 4.56 1.02 12.50
C ARG A 64 5.25 -0.16 11.80
N PRO A 65 5.89 -1.08 12.55
CA PRO A 65 6.52 -2.24 11.94
C PRO A 65 5.49 -3.18 11.32
N ILE A 66 5.86 -3.81 10.21
CA ILE A 66 5.13 -4.88 9.55
C ILE A 66 5.56 -6.20 10.19
N PRO A 67 4.67 -6.89 10.93
CA PRO A 67 4.99 -8.23 11.44
C PRO A 67 5.12 -9.22 10.28
N THR A 68 5.90 -10.28 10.47
CA THR A 68 5.97 -11.37 9.48
C THR A 68 4.58 -11.96 9.27
N THR A 69 4.07 -11.82 8.06
CA THR A 69 2.73 -12.31 7.70
C THR A 69 2.69 -12.75 6.24
N VAL A 70 1.82 -13.70 5.94
CA VAL A 70 1.57 -14.18 4.58
C VAL A 70 0.34 -13.46 4.04
N VAL A 71 0.48 -12.82 2.88
CA VAL A 71 -0.63 -12.18 2.19
C VAL A 71 -1.60 -13.26 1.71
N PRO A 72 -2.89 -13.22 2.10
CA PRO A 72 -3.87 -14.21 1.68
C PRO A 72 -4.01 -14.30 0.16
N LYS A 73 -4.47 -15.46 -0.32
CA LYS A 73 -4.80 -15.63 -1.74
C LYS A 73 -5.89 -14.64 -2.14
N GLY A 74 -5.66 -13.92 -3.23
CA GLY A 74 -6.59 -12.90 -3.74
C GLY A 74 -6.45 -11.52 -3.09
N ASP A 75 -5.56 -11.37 -2.10
CA ASP A 75 -5.39 -10.12 -1.36
C ASP A 75 -4.03 -9.46 -1.65
N TYR A 76 -3.92 -8.18 -1.31
CA TYR A 76 -2.71 -7.38 -1.51
C TYR A 76 -2.35 -6.64 -0.23
N TYR A 77 -1.05 -6.45 0.00
CA TYR A 77 -0.56 -5.55 1.04
C TYR A 77 -0.18 -4.22 0.39
N VAL A 78 -0.71 -3.11 0.91
CA VAL A 78 -0.51 -1.78 0.32
C VAL A 78 -0.01 -0.76 1.34
N LEU A 79 0.85 0.14 0.89
CA LEU A 79 1.39 1.25 1.67
C LEU A 79 1.17 2.58 0.96
N GLY A 80 1.10 3.66 1.72
CA GLY A 80 1.19 5.01 1.14
C GLY A 80 2.62 5.51 1.18
N ASP A 81 3.11 6.05 0.06
CA ASP A 81 4.49 6.55 -0.09
C ASP A 81 4.91 7.58 0.99
N ASN A 82 3.97 8.27 1.63
CA ASN A 82 4.24 9.05 2.85
C ASN A 82 4.11 8.14 4.09
N HIS A 83 5.05 7.20 4.26
CA HIS A 83 4.98 6.15 5.28
C HIS A 83 4.57 6.65 6.68
N PRO A 84 5.22 7.68 7.27
CA PRO A 84 4.90 8.07 8.65
C PRO A 84 3.50 8.68 8.81
N ASN A 85 2.87 9.13 7.72
CA ASN A 85 1.58 9.82 7.74
C ASN A 85 0.49 9.07 6.96
N SER A 86 0.67 7.77 6.70
CA SER A 86 -0.27 6.97 5.93
C SER A 86 -0.96 5.93 6.81
N CYS A 87 -2.29 6.01 6.89
CA CYS A 87 -3.10 4.91 7.41
C CYS A 87 -3.36 3.90 6.26
N ASP A 88 -2.65 2.78 6.30
CA ASP A 88 -2.65 1.75 5.24
C ASP A 88 -2.62 0.32 5.82
N SER A 89 -2.16 -0.68 5.06
CA SER A 89 -2.22 -2.09 5.48
C SER A 89 -1.53 -2.38 6.81
N ARG A 90 -0.60 -1.51 7.25
CA ARG A 90 -0.04 -1.57 8.61
C ARG A 90 -1.10 -1.45 9.70
N TYR A 91 -2.24 -0.81 9.44
CA TYR A 91 -3.28 -0.50 10.40
C TYR A 91 -4.50 -1.41 10.26
N TRP A 92 -4.96 -1.61 9.03
CA TRP A 92 -6.24 -2.28 8.75
C TRP A 92 -6.11 -3.58 7.94
N GLY A 93 -4.89 -4.01 7.62
CA GLY A 93 -4.64 -5.31 6.98
C GLY A 93 -4.70 -5.29 5.46
N PHE A 94 -5.19 -6.36 4.85
CA PHE A 94 -5.04 -6.59 3.41
C PHE A 94 -6.19 -5.98 2.58
N VAL A 95 -5.94 -5.77 1.29
CA VAL A 95 -6.95 -5.33 0.31
C VAL A 95 -7.35 -6.52 -0.57
N PRO A 96 -8.61 -6.98 -0.54
CA PRO A 96 -9.05 -8.03 -1.44
C PRO A 96 -9.13 -7.52 -2.89
N ARG A 97 -8.80 -8.38 -3.86
CA ARG A 97 -8.83 -8.05 -5.29
C ARG A 97 -10.16 -7.46 -5.75
N SER A 98 -11.26 -7.90 -5.14
CA SER A 98 -12.63 -7.46 -5.45
C SER A 98 -12.91 -6.01 -5.01
N ALA A 99 -12.20 -5.49 -4.02
CA ALA A 99 -12.32 -4.09 -3.60
C ALA A 99 -11.55 -3.12 -4.52
N ILE A 100 -10.70 -3.65 -5.40
CA ILE A 100 -9.83 -2.83 -6.27
C ILE A 100 -10.60 -2.39 -7.50
N ILE A 101 -10.84 -1.08 -7.56
CA ILE A 101 -11.56 -0.40 -8.64
C ILE A 101 -10.67 -0.32 -9.88
N GLY A 102 -9.39 0.03 -9.70
CA GLY A 102 -8.47 0.15 -10.82
C GLY A 102 -7.04 0.49 -10.44
N LYS A 103 -6.15 0.40 -11.42
CA LYS A 103 -4.76 0.85 -11.33
C LYS A 103 -4.67 2.31 -11.76
N VAL A 104 -3.96 3.14 -11.01
CA VAL A 104 -3.62 4.50 -11.41
C VAL A 104 -2.34 4.43 -12.24
N PHE A 105 -2.42 4.84 -13.51
CA PHE A 105 -1.29 4.83 -14.44
C PHE A 105 -0.92 6.24 -14.95
N VAL A 106 -1.68 7.28 -14.59
CA VAL A 106 -1.39 8.69 -14.92
C VAL A 106 -1.63 9.58 -13.71
N ARG A 107 -0.67 10.47 -13.42
CA ARG A 107 -0.90 11.64 -12.57
C ARG A 107 -1.21 12.84 -13.46
N TYR A 108 -2.43 13.35 -13.42
CA TYR A 108 -2.86 14.48 -14.28
C TYR A 108 -3.04 15.80 -13.51
N TRP A 109 -2.90 15.81 -12.18
CA TRP A 109 -3.08 16.99 -11.32
C TRP A 109 -2.04 17.04 -10.18
N PRO A 110 -1.49 18.22 -9.80
CA PRO A 110 -1.68 19.54 -10.42
C PRO A 110 -1.10 19.59 -11.83
N LEU A 111 -1.65 20.44 -12.71
CA LEU A 111 -1.29 20.51 -14.14
C LEU A 111 0.22 20.73 -14.37
N SER A 112 0.93 21.34 -13.41
CA SER A 112 2.38 21.52 -13.43
C SER A 112 3.20 20.25 -13.19
N ARG A 113 2.56 19.12 -12.88
CA ARG A 113 3.18 17.83 -12.56
C ARG A 113 2.55 16.66 -13.32
N ILE A 114 1.99 16.91 -14.51
CA ILE A 114 1.48 15.85 -15.38
C ILE A 114 2.63 14.91 -15.74
N GLY A 115 2.44 13.60 -15.52
CA GLY A 115 3.44 12.58 -15.81
C GLY A 115 2.92 11.16 -15.63
N TRP A 116 3.64 10.20 -16.23
CA TRP A 116 3.42 8.77 -16.02
C TRP A 116 3.87 8.35 -14.62
N LEU A 117 3.14 7.41 -14.00
CA LEU A 117 3.43 6.83 -12.68
C LEU A 117 4.21 5.52 -12.79
#